data_AF-A0A1C4SHY3-F1
#
_entry.id   AF-A0A1C4SHY3-F1
#
_cell.length_a   1.000
_cell.length_b   1.000
_cell.length_c   1.000
_cell.angle_alpha   90.00
_cell.angle_beta   90.00
_cell.angle_gamma   90.00
#
_symmetry.space_group_name_H-M   'P 1'
#
loop_
_entity.id
_entity.type
_entity.pdbx_description
1 polymer ?
#
loop_
_entity_poly.entity_id
_entity_poly.type
_entity_poly.pdbx_seq_one_letter_code
_entity_poly.pdbx_strand_id
1 'polypeptide(L)'
;MAVGQEVWSGLRSQNEGGNGNLKKSALDSIGNPQLRLPHGHVAQTLLTAVIIFEANLRAIRRFLRDQGIQPRNASPQSAATQPGDLSDPPLARPLPTEQVEPPPHE
;
A
#
# COMPACT_ATOMS: atom_id res chain seq x y z
N MET A 1 9.52 -17.08 27.31
CA MET A 1 9.22 -15.74 26.76
C MET A 1 8.33 -15.88 25.51
N ALA A 2 7.04 -16.23 25.67
CA ALA A 2 6.11 -16.46 24.55
C ALA A 2 4.97 -15.41 24.46
N VAL A 3 4.78 -14.61 25.52
CA VAL A 3 3.64 -13.69 25.69
C VAL A 3 3.53 -12.65 24.57
N GLY A 4 4.66 -12.20 24.00
CA GLY A 4 4.65 -11.17 22.96
C GLY A 4 4.06 -11.65 21.62
N GLN A 5 4.34 -12.89 21.20
CA GLN A 5 3.98 -13.37 19.86
C GLN A 5 2.49 -13.74 19.79
N GLU A 6 1.96 -14.28 20.87
CA GLU A 6 0.55 -14.66 21.01
C GLU A 6 -0.37 -13.42 21.09
N VAL A 7 0.05 -12.39 21.84
CA VAL A 7 -0.64 -11.08 21.89
C VAL A 7 -0.60 -10.38 20.53
N TRP A 8 0.54 -10.41 19.83
CA TRP A 8 0.65 -9.85 18.48
C TRP A 8 -0.22 -10.57 17.45
N SER A 9 -0.28 -11.90 17.53
CA SER A 9 -1.12 -12.73 16.65
C SER A 9 -2.60 -12.41 16.84
N GLY A 10 -3.06 -12.31 18.09
CA GLY A 10 -4.43 -11.92 18.41
C GLY A 10 -4.79 -10.53 17.89
N LEU A 11 -3.92 -9.54 18.11
CA LEU A 11 -4.14 -8.18 17.63
C LEU A 11 -4.19 -8.10 16.09
N ARG A 12 -3.34 -8.87 15.41
CA ARG A 12 -3.32 -8.93 13.95
C ARG A 12 -4.60 -9.56 13.40
N SER A 13 -4.99 -10.71 13.93
CA SER A 13 -6.22 -11.42 13.53
C SER A 13 -7.45 -10.53 13.68
N GLN A 14 -7.55 -9.80 14.80
CA GLN A 14 -8.67 -8.89 15.05
C GLN A 14 -8.71 -7.72 14.05
N ASN A 15 -7.54 -7.13 13.72
CA ASN A 15 -7.43 -6.08 12.72
C ASN A 15 -7.78 -6.59 11.31
N GLU A 16 -7.32 -7.78 10.95
CA GLU A 16 -7.62 -8.39 9.65
C GLU A 16 -9.12 -8.69 9.51
N GLY A 17 -9.74 -9.30 10.54
CA GLY A 17 -11.18 -9.57 10.57
C GLY A 17 -12.03 -8.30 10.52
N GLY A 18 -11.69 -7.30 11.34
CA GLY A 18 -12.38 -6.00 11.33
C GLY A 18 -12.29 -5.30 9.98
N ASN A 19 -11.10 -5.27 9.37
CA ASN A 19 -10.91 -4.68 8.05
C ASN A 19 -11.66 -5.45 6.95
N GLY A 20 -11.70 -6.78 7.03
CA GLY A 20 -12.49 -7.60 6.12
C GLY A 20 -13.97 -7.24 6.16
N ASN A 21 -14.53 -7.10 7.37
CA ASN A 21 -15.94 -6.75 7.55
C ASN A 21 -16.28 -5.34 7.04
N LEU A 22 -15.41 -4.36 7.33
CA LEU A 22 -15.58 -2.99 6.84
C LEU A 22 -15.54 -2.92 5.30
N LYS A 23 -14.60 -3.64 4.67
CA LYS A 23 -14.51 -3.72 3.20
C LYS A 23 -15.76 -4.33 2.60
N LYS A 24 -16.26 -5.44 3.17
CA LYS A 24 -17.49 -6.08 2.71
C LYS A 24 -18.69 -5.12 2.78
N SER A 25 -18.88 -4.48 3.93
CA SER A 25 -19.97 -3.51 4.12
C SER A 25 -19.88 -2.34 3.13
N ALA A 26 -18.66 -1.84 2.86
CA ALA A 26 -18.45 -0.80 1.85
C ALA A 26 -18.83 -1.28 0.44
N LEU A 27 -18.41 -2.50 0.04
CA LEU A 27 -18.76 -3.08 -1.26
C LEU A 27 -20.28 -3.28 -1.41
N ASP A 28 -20.94 -3.77 -0.36
CA ASP A 28 -22.41 -3.95 -0.34
C ASP A 28 -23.13 -2.60 -0.54
N SER A 29 -22.61 -1.52 0.06
CA SER A 29 -23.18 -0.16 -0.10
C SER A 29 -22.96 0.46 -1.49
N ILE A 30 -21.91 0.05 -2.21
CA ILE A 30 -21.67 0.49 -3.58
C ILE A 30 -22.72 -0.15 -4.50
N GLY A 31 -22.95 -1.45 -4.35
CA GLY A 31 -23.92 -2.22 -5.15
C GLY A 31 -25.38 -1.95 -4.80
N ASN A 32 -25.69 -1.53 -3.57
CA ASN A 32 -27.06 -1.24 -3.13
C ASN A 32 -27.20 0.20 -2.60
N PRO A 33 -27.88 1.10 -3.34
CA PRO A 33 -28.04 2.50 -2.92
C PRO A 33 -28.84 2.69 -1.63
N GLN A 34 -29.66 1.72 -1.21
CA GLN A 34 -30.39 1.80 0.07
C GLN A 34 -29.48 1.60 1.28
N LEU A 35 -28.32 0.96 1.08
CA LEU A 35 -27.31 0.76 2.13
C LEU A 35 -26.30 1.91 2.20
N ARG A 36 -26.40 2.91 1.31
CA ARG A 36 -25.50 4.08 1.32
C ARG A 36 -25.85 4.99 2.48
N LEU A 37 -24.83 5.43 3.20
CA LEU A 37 -25.00 6.44 4.23
C LEU A 37 -25.46 7.77 3.62
N PRO A 38 -26.31 8.54 4.32
CA PRO A 38 -26.60 9.92 3.95
C PRO A 38 -25.31 10.74 3.86
N HIS A 39 -25.23 11.69 2.92
CA HIS A 39 -24.01 12.47 2.64
C HIS A 39 -23.37 13.11 3.88
N GLY A 40 -24.17 13.61 4.83
CA GLY A 40 -23.66 14.14 6.11
C GLY A 40 -22.98 13.09 6.99
N HIS A 41 -23.52 11.88 7.04
CA HIS A 41 -22.92 10.76 7.76
C HIS A 41 -21.64 10.26 7.08
N VAL A 42 -21.57 10.28 5.74
CA VAL A 42 -20.35 9.95 5.00
C VAL A 42 -19.23 10.93 5.35
N ALA A 43 -19.50 12.23 5.28
CA ALA A 43 -18.51 13.26 5.61
C ALA A 43 -18.04 13.15 7.07
N GLN A 44 -18.96 12.91 8.01
CA GLN A 44 -18.62 12.68 9.42
C GLN A 44 -17.75 11.43 9.61
N THR A 45 -18.06 10.35 8.90
CA THR A 45 -17.31 9.09 8.97
C THR A 45 -15.88 9.29 8.43
N LEU A 46 -15.74 9.96 7.30
CA LEU A 46 -14.43 10.30 6.72
C LEU A 46 -13.62 11.21 7.64
N LEU A 47 -14.24 12.26 8.18
CA LEU A 47 -13.58 13.16 9.13
C LEU A 47 -13.11 12.41 10.37
N THR A 48 -13.97 11.57 10.95
CA THR A 48 -13.63 10.73 12.10
C THR A 48 -12.47 9.79 11.79
N ALA A 49 -12.48 9.15 10.62
CA ALA A 49 -11.40 8.27 10.18
C ALA A 49 -10.06 9.03 10.05
N VAL A 50 -10.07 10.23 9.47
CA VAL A 50 -8.86 11.07 9.32
C VAL A 50 -8.31 11.49 10.69
N ILE A 51 -9.18 11.88 11.63
CA ILE A 51 -8.77 12.24 13.00
C ILE A 51 -8.08 11.06 13.69
N ILE A 52 -8.69 9.86 13.61
CA ILE A 52 -8.13 8.64 14.19
C ILE A 52 -6.80 8.27 13.52
N PHE A 53 -6.70 8.41 12.20
CA PHE A 53 -5.48 8.14 11.44
C PHE A 53 -4.32 9.04 11.88
N GLU A 54 -4.56 10.35 11.95
CA GLU A 54 -3.57 11.33 12.42
C GLU A 54 -3.13 11.07 13.86
N ALA A 55 -4.07 10.77 14.75
CA ALA A 55 -3.77 10.43 16.15
C ALA A 55 -2.87 9.19 16.25
N ASN A 56 -3.21 8.12 15.52
CA ASN A 56 -2.40 6.90 15.47
C ASN A 56 -1.00 7.15 14.89
N LEU A 57 -0.90 7.92 13.81
CA LEU A 57 0.39 8.25 13.20
C LEU A 57 1.30 9.02 14.16
N ARG A 58 0.74 9.98 14.91
CA ARG A 58 1.47 10.72 15.95
C ARG A 58 1.92 9.80 17.09
N ALA A 59 1.06 8.90 17.54
CA ALA A 59 1.39 7.92 18.58
C ALA A 59 2.55 7.02 18.15
N ILE A 60 2.51 6.50 16.91
CA ILE A 60 3.59 5.66 16.35
C ILE A 60 4.89 6.46 16.24
N ARG A 61 4.86 7.68 15.68
CA ARG A 61 6.05 8.54 15.58
C ARG A 61 6.67 8.83 16.94
N ARG A 62 5.83 9.08 17.95
CA ARG A 62 6.28 9.31 19.32
C ARG A 62 6.93 8.05 19.90
N PHE A 63 6.28 6.90 19.77
CA PHE A 63 6.83 5.63 20.21
C PHE A 63 8.19 5.32 19.58
N LEU A 64 8.34 5.50 18.27
CA LEU A 64 9.61 5.29 17.57
C LEU A 64 10.72 6.23 18.07
N ARG A 65 10.37 7.50 18.31
CA ARG A 65 11.30 8.49 18.89
C ARG A 65 11.72 8.09 20.30
N ASP A 66 10.78 7.71 21.16
CA ASP A 66 11.03 7.35 22.55
C ASP A 66 11.88 6.06 22.67
N GLN A 67 11.78 5.16 21.69
CA GLN A 67 12.57 3.92 21.61
C GLN A 67 13.94 4.10 20.93
N GLY A 68 14.28 5.29 20.44
CA GLY A 68 15.51 5.53 19.67
C GLY A 68 15.56 4.76 18.34
N ILE A 69 14.43 4.21 17.89
CA ILE A 69 14.30 3.50 16.62
C ILE A 69 14.19 4.57 15.53
N GLN A 70 15.33 4.97 14.99
CA GLN A 70 15.35 5.78 13.77
C GLN A 70 14.64 4.97 12.68
N PRO A 71 13.57 5.50 12.06
CA PRO A 71 13.04 4.87 10.86
C PRO A 71 14.20 4.71 9.90
N ARG A 72 14.39 3.50 9.35
CA ARG A 72 15.46 3.25 8.39
C ARG A 72 15.21 4.17 7.20
N ASN A 73 15.87 5.33 7.21
CA ASN A 73 15.90 6.24 6.09
C ASN A 73 16.23 5.34 4.90
N ALA A 74 15.34 5.30 3.92
CA ALA A 74 15.68 4.70 2.64
C ALA A 74 16.91 5.47 2.18
N SER A 75 18.09 4.86 2.35
CA SER A 75 19.33 5.40 1.82
C SER A 75 19.03 5.62 0.33
N PRO A 76 19.19 6.83 -0.22
CA PRO A 76 19.39 6.90 -1.66
C PRO A 76 20.58 5.99 -1.91
N GLN A 77 20.34 4.90 -2.62
CA GLN A 77 21.41 4.07 -3.12
C GLN A 77 22.29 5.03 -3.90
N SER A 78 23.48 5.26 -3.37
CA SER A 78 24.55 5.97 -4.03
C SER A 78 24.93 5.17 -5.26
N ALA A 79 24.18 5.35 -6.34
CA ALA A 79 24.60 4.99 -7.69
C ALA A 79 25.29 6.23 -8.26
N ALA A 80 26.47 6.53 -7.73
CA ALA A 80 27.45 7.27 -8.49
C ALA A 80 27.89 6.35 -9.64
N THR A 81 27.36 6.57 -10.83
CA THR A 81 28.02 6.18 -12.08
C THR A 81 28.07 7.42 -12.96
N GLN A 82 29.29 7.74 -13.35
CA GLN A 82 29.74 9.00 -13.93
C GLN A 82 28.98 9.43 -15.21
N PRO A 83 29.01 10.73 -15.54
CA PRO A 83 28.46 11.25 -16.78
C PRO A 83 29.33 10.82 -17.96
N GLY A 84 28.79 9.96 -18.83
CA GLY A 84 29.39 9.59 -20.11
C GLY A 84 28.69 10.31 -21.25
N ASP A 85 29.49 11.01 -22.04
CA ASP A 85 29.17 11.90 -23.16
C ASP A 85 28.06 11.45 -24.12
N LEU A 86 27.21 12.42 -24.48
CA LEU A 86 26.45 12.47 -25.72
C LEU A 86 27.42 12.66 -26.90
N SER A 87 27.58 11.66 -27.78
CA SER A 87 28.11 11.82 -29.16
C SER A 87 27.78 10.62 -30.06
N ASP A 88 26.77 10.82 -30.91
CA ASP A 88 26.37 10.25 -32.24
C ASP A 88 26.42 8.74 -32.65
N PRO A 89 25.49 8.29 -33.54
CA PRO A 89 25.25 6.89 -33.96
C PRO A 89 25.97 6.50 -35.27
N PRO A 90 26.27 5.21 -35.54
CA PRO A 90 25.45 4.37 -36.46
C PRO A 90 25.56 2.85 -36.12
N LEU A 91 24.83 1.85 -36.65
CA LEU A 91 24.48 1.49 -38.03
C LEU A 91 23.53 0.25 -37.98
N ALA A 92 22.76 0.02 -39.04
CA ALA A 92 21.59 -0.87 -39.11
C ALA A 92 21.83 -2.41 -39.13
N ARG A 93 20.72 -3.14 -38.80
CA ARG A 93 20.25 -4.50 -39.18
C ARG A 93 20.40 -5.65 -38.17
N PRO A 94 19.54 -6.71 -38.24
CA PRO A 94 18.08 -6.73 -38.38
C PRO A 94 17.40 -7.67 -37.33
N LEU A 95 16.07 -7.56 -37.15
CA LEU A 95 15.26 -8.39 -36.24
C LEU A 95 15.31 -9.89 -36.59
N PRO A 96 15.40 -10.80 -35.60
CA PRO A 96 14.92 -12.17 -35.73
C PRO A 96 13.42 -12.24 -35.39
N THR A 97 12.61 -12.51 -36.40
CA THR A 97 11.23 -12.99 -36.26
C THR A 97 11.22 -14.36 -35.58
N GLU A 98 10.81 -14.43 -34.32
CA GLU A 98 10.33 -15.68 -33.74
C GLU A 98 8.80 -15.71 -33.88
N GLN A 99 8.32 -16.61 -34.74
CA GLN A 99 6.91 -16.93 -34.88
C GLN A 99 6.42 -17.59 -33.59
N VAL A 100 5.48 -16.95 -32.90
CA VAL A 100 4.66 -17.63 -31.88
C VAL A 100 3.22 -17.57 -32.38
N GLU A 101 2.72 -18.71 -32.82
CA GLU A 101 1.33 -18.94 -33.21
C GLU A 101 0.39 -18.67 -32.02
N PRO A 102 -0.77 -18.02 -32.22
CA PRO A 102 -1.71 -17.75 -31.13
C PRO A 102 -2.48 -19.02 -30.72
N PRO A 103 -2.86 -19.17 -29.44
CA PRO A 103 -3.50 -20.38 -28.93
C PRO A 103 -4.94 -20.57 -29.48
N PRO A 104 -5.42 -21.82 -29.62
CA PRO A 104 -6.77 -22.13 -30.07
C PRO A 104 -7.82 -21.76 -29.01
N HIS A 105 -8.92 -21.16 -29.47
CA HIS A 105 -10.12 -20.92 -28.67
C HIS A 105 -11.09 -22.11 -28.80
N GLU A 106 -11.60 -22.62 -27.67
CA GLU A 106 -12.83 -23.41 -27.59
C GLU A 106 -14.02 -22.52 -27.22
#